data_AF-A0A0C2CLR3-F1
#
_entry.id   AF-A0A0C2CLR3-F1
#
_cell.length_a   1.000
_cell.length_b   1.000
_cell.length_c   1.000
_cell.angle_alpha   90.00
_cell.angle_beta   90.00
_cell.angle_gamma   90.00
#
_symmetry.space_group_name_H-M   'P 1'
#
loop_
_entity.id
_entity.type
_entity.pdbx_description
1 polymer ?
#
loop_
_entity_poly.entity_id
_entity_poly.type
_entity_poly.pdbx_seq_one_letter_code
_entity_poly.pdbx_strand_id
1 'polypeptide(L)'
;MDSATIQHEISSSKSLDTTSNLLQVAAQEADDDAENTARAFLEGTISTEQFLKDLLEKKTLAHLRKIKSDRLISLLRDQQYAQAAPAVPARAGTAPYPDLPMPSRHSYY
;
A
#
# COMPACT_ATOMS: atom_id res chain seq x y z
N MET A 1 26.59 -8.60 -4.84
CA MET A 1 25.67 -7.65 -4.20
C MET A 1 26.36 -7.12 -2.96
N ASP A 2 26.57 -5.81 -2.87
CA ASP A 2 27.36 -5.20 -1.80
C ASP A 2 26.54 -5.08 -0.52
N SER A 3 27.18 -5.34 0.63
CA SER A 3 26.54 -5.29 1.96
C SER A 3 25.89 -3.93 2.27
N ALA A 4 26.45 -2.86 1.70
CA ALA A 4 25.92 -1.49 1.81
C ALA A 4 24.54 -1.33 1.13
N THR A 5 24.31 -2.01 0.01
CA THR A 5 23.03 -1.96 -0.72
C THR A 5 21.92 -2.62 0.09
N ILE A 6 22.20 -3.78 0.71
CA ILE A 6 21.22 -4.50 1.53
C ILE A 6 20.83 -3.69 2.77
N GLN A 7 21.79 -3.03 3.44
CA GLN A 7 21.47 -2.17 4.58
C GLN A 7 20.61 -0.95 4.19
N HIS A 8 20.86 -0.36 3.03
CA HIS A 8 20.05 0.75 2.52
C HIS A 8 18.60 0.31 2.25
N GLU A 9 18.39 -0.85 1.60
CA GLU A 9 17.05 -1.36 1.31
C GLU A 9 16.25 -1.71 2.58
N ILE A 10 16.91 -2.33 3.57
CA ILE A 10 16.30 -2.63 4.88
C ILE A 10 15.94 -1.34 5.62
N SER A 11 16.82 -0.33 5.59
CA SER A 11 16.56 0.95 6.25
C SER A 11 15.45 1.74 5.57
N SER A 12 15.40 1.70 4.22
CA SER A 12 14.34 2.30 3.43
C SER A 12 12.98 1.66 3.73
N SER A 13 12.92 0.32 3.73
CA SER A 13 11.70 -0.44 4.05
C SER A 13 11.18 -0.10 5.45
N LYS A 14 12.04 -0.14 6.47
CA LYS A 14 11.66 0.22 7.86
C LYS A 14 11.15 1.66 8.00
N SER A 15 11.75 2.60 7.25
CA SER A 15 11.33 4.01 7.26
C SER A 15 9.95 4.19 6.63
N LEU A 16 9.65 3.42 5.58
CA LEU A 16 8.34 3.42 4.92
C LEU A 16 7.27 2.76 5.79
N ASP A 17 7.58 1.65 6.46
CA ASP A 17 6.69 1.02 7.46
C ASP A 17 6.34 1.99 8.59
N THR A 18 7.35 2.72 9.09
CA THR A 18 7.16 3.75 10.12
C THR A 18 6.24 4.86 9.61
N THR A 19 6.41 5.31 8.37
CA THR A 19 5.56 6.34 7.75
C THR A 19 4.12 5.86 7.60
N SER A 20 3.90 4.61 7.22
CA SER A 20 2.56 4.00 7.14
C SER A 20 1.88 3.95 8.52
N ASN A 21 2.60 3.51 9.55
CA ASN A 21 2.08 3.48 10.92
C ASN A 21 1.69 4.88 11.41
N LEU A 22 2.52 5.90 11.14
CA LEU A 22 2.22 7.29 11.48
C LEU A 22 0.98 7.80 10.74
N LEU A 23 0.81 7.47 9.45
CA LEU A 23 -0.39 7.81 8.70
C LEU A 23 -1.64 7.14 9.28
N GLN A 24 -1.52 5.91 9.76
CA GLN A 24 -2.63 5.18 10.36
C GLN A 24 -3.03 5.76 11.71
N VAL A 25 -2.05 6.13 12.55
CA VAL A 25 -2.30 6.86 13.82
C VAL A 25 -3.01 8.18 13.52
N ALA A 26 -2.49 8.98 12.60
CA ALA A 26 -3.11 10.26 12.22
C ALA A 26 -4.49 10.10 11.56
N ALA A 27 -4.80 8.95 10.95
CA ALA A 27 -6.14 8.64 10.46
C ALA A 27 -7.10 8.35 11.62
N GLN A 28 -6.64 7.59 12.62
CA GLN A 28 -7.42 7.29 13.82
C GLN A 28 -7.73 8.55 14.63
N GLU A 29 -6.73 9.41 14.84
CA GLU A 29 -6.92 10.70 15.54
C GLU A 29 -7.99 11.57 14.86
N ALA A 30 -8.02 11.60 13.53
CA ALA A 30 -9.02 12.34 12.78
C ALA A 30 -10.43 11.72 12.91
N ASP A 31 -10.53 10.39 13.04
CA ASP A 31 -11.80 9.71 13.29
C ASP A 31 -12.31 9.98 14.72
N ASP A 32 -11.42 9.96 15.73
CA ASP A 32 -11.76 10.30 17.11
C ASP A 32 -12.21 11.77 17.23
N ASP A 33 -11.54 12.68 16.53
CA ASP A 33 -11.94 14.08 16.42
C ASP A 33 -13.31 14.27 15.78
N ALA A 34 -13.67 13.41 14.82
CA ALA A 34 -14.98 13.42 14.18
C ALA A 34 -16.07 12.93 15.16
N GLU A 35 -15.78 11.93 15.98
CA GLU A 35 -16.67 11.50 17.07
C GLU A 35 -16.88 12.61 18.10
N ASN A 36 -15.83 13.34 18.46
CA ASN A 36 -15.94 14.48 19.39
C ASN A 36 -16.83 15.59 18.83
N THR A 37 -16.72 15.91 17.53
CA THR A 37 -17.63 16.84 16.85
C THR A 37 -19.08 16.33 16.87
N ALA A 38 -19.31 15.02 16.71
CA ALA A 38 -20.64 14.45 16.82
C ALA A 38 -21.23 14.55 18.24
N ARG A 39 -20.42 14.29 19.28
CA ARG A 39 -20.84 14.49 20.68
C ARG A 39 -21.21 15.93 20.96
N ALA A 40 -20.36 16.88 20.54
CA ALA A 40 -20.60 18.31 20.70
C ALA A 40 -21.93 18.75 20.06
N PHE A 41 -22.28 18.20 18.89
CA PHE A 41 -23.56 18.47 18.24
C PHE A 41 -24.76 17.92 19.04
N LEU A 42 -24.65 16.68 19.54
CA LEU A 42 -25.71 16.07 20.36
C LEU A 42 -25.93 16.80 21.69
N GLU A 43 -24.88 17.40 22.25
CA GLU A 43 -24.94 18.25 23.44
C GLU A 43 -25.48 19.67 23.14
N GLY A 44 -25.70 20.00 21.87
CA GLY A 44 -26.18 21.32 21.44
C GLY A 44 -25.13 22.43 21.56
N THR A 45 -23.85 22.07 21.70
CA THR A 45 -22.75 23.05 21.86
C THR A 45 -22.28 23.66 20.55
N ILE A 46 -22.59 23.01 19.41
CA ILE A 46 -22.31 23.51 18.06
C ILE A 46 -23.58 23.50 17.20
N SER A 47 -23.65 24.41 16.23
CA SER A 47 -24.77 24.48 15.29
C SER A 47 -24.72 23.34 14.26
N THR A 48 -25.86 23.05 13.64
CA THR A 48 -25.96 22.05 12.56
C THR A 48 -25.03 22.35 11.39
N GLU A 49 -24.89 23.62 11.02
CA GLU A 49 -24.01 24.04 9.92
C GLU A 49 -22.53 23.82 10.27
N GLN A 50 -22.13 24.14 11.50
CA GLN A 50 -20.78 23.89 12.00
C GLN A 50 -20.49 22.38 12.07
N PHE A 51 -21.44 21.59 12.57
CA PHE A 51 -21.32 20.13 12.62
C PHE A 51 -21.09 19.51 11.24
N LEU A 52 -21.90 19.89 10.23
CA LEU A 52 -21.77 19.36 8.88
C LEU A 52 -20.40 19.66 8.27
N LYS A 53 -19.92 20.90 8.44
CA LYS A 53 -18.61 21.33 7.93
C LYS A 53 -17.48 20.53 8.58
N ASP A 54 -17.44 20.50 9.91
CA ASP A 54 -16.35 19.90 10.67
C ASP A 54 -16.33 18.38 10.51
N LEU A 55 -17.51 17.73 10.51
CA LEU A 55 -17.60 16.29 10.30
C LEU A 55 -17.09 15.90 8.91
N LEU A 56 -17.51 16.63 7.88
CA LEU A 56 -17.10 16.33 6.50
C LEU A 56 -15.60 16.51 6.31
N GLU A 57 -15.02 17.60 6.83
CA GLU A 57 -13.59 17.86 6.76
C GLU A 57 -12.78 16.74 7.44
N LYS A 58 -13.13 16.40 8.68
CA LYS A 58 -12.43 15.37 9.46
C LYS A 58 -12.57 13.97 8.86
N LYS A 59 -13.77 13.57 8.44
CA LYS A 59 -14.00 12.28 7.77
C LYS A 59 -13.24 12.18 6.45
N THR A 60 -13.24 13.25 5.65
CA THR A 60 -12.49 13.29 4.39
C THR A 60 -10.99 13.11 4.65
N LEU A 61 -10.46 13.82 5.64
CA LEU A 61 -9.05 13.74 6.01
C LEU A 61 -8.67 12.34 6.52
N ALA A 62 -9.46 11.75 7.40
CA ALA A 62 -9.27 10.39 7.91
C ALA A 62 -9.24 9.36 6.76
N HIS A 63 -10.22 9.42 5.85
CA HIS A 63 -10.29 8.53 4.70
C HIS A 63 -9.09 8.69 3.76
N LEU A 64 -8.66 9.93 3.46
CA LEU A 64 -7.49 10.18 2.63
C LEU A 64 -6.21 9.63 3.25
N ARG A 65 -6.01 9.79 4.57
CA ARG A 65 -4.85 9.25 5.28
C ARG A 65 -4.85 7.71 5.27
N LYS A 66 -6.01 7.09 5.49
CA LYS A 66 -6.18 5.63 5.39
C LYS A 66 -5.83 5.12 3.98
N ILE A 67 -6.40 5.73 2.93
CA ILE A 67 -6.10 5.36 1.54
C ILE A 67 -4.61 5.49 1.22
N LYS A 68 -3.96 6.57 1.68
CA LYS A 68 -2.52 6.76 1.48
C LYS A 68 -1.70 5.68 2.21
N SER A 69 -2.08 5.32 3.43
CA SER A 69 -1.44 4.24 4.18
C SER A 69 -1.60 2.89 3.46
N ASP A 70 -2.83 2.53 3.08
CA ASP A 70 -3.14 1.28 2.38
C ASP A 70 -2.38 1.18 1.05
N ARG A 71 -2.29 2.29 0.30
CA ARG A 71 -1.54 2.34 -0.95
C ARG A 71 -0.04 2.17 -0.73
N LEU A 72 0.51 2.78 0.33
CA LEU A 72 1.93 2.66 0.66
C LEU A 72 2.28 1.20 0.99
N ILE A 73 1.47 0.53 1.81
CA ILE A 73 1.63 -0.88 2.16
C ILE A 73 1.55 -1.76 0.91
N SER A 74 0.58 -1.51 0.02
CA SER A 74 0.44 -2.26 -1.24
C SER A 74 1.70 -2.14 -2.10
N LEU A 75 2.24 -0.93 -2.26
CA LEU A 75 3.45 -0.69 -3.07
C LEU A 75 4.69 -1.37 -2.46
N LEU A 76 4.82 -1.37 -1.13
CA LEU A 76 5.89 -2.09 -0.44
C LEU A 76 5.81 -3.59 -0.71
N ARG A 77 4.61 -4.17 -0.61
CA ARG A 77 4.37 -5.58 -0.87
C ARG A 77 4.69 -5.96 -2.31
N ASP A 78 4.29 -5.13 -3.28
CA ASP A 78 4.58 -5.35 -4.70
C ASP A 78 6.09 -5.31 -5.00
N GLN A 79 6.84 -4.38 -4.37
CA GLN A 79 8.30 -4.35 -4.49
C GLN A 79 8.97 -5.59 -3.89
N GLN A 80 8.50 -6.05 -2.72
CA GLN A 80 8.99 -7.29 -2.11
C GLN A 80 8.77 -8.50 -3.03
N TYR A 81 7.61 -8.61 -3.68
CA TYR A 81 7.35 -9.68 -4.65
C TYR A 81 8.21 -9.57 -5.91
N ALA A 82 8.48 -8.37 -6.41
CA ALA A 82 9.35 -8.16 -7.56
C ALA A 82 10.81 -8.59 -7.27
N GLN A 83 11.29 -8.37 -6.05
CA GLN A 83 12.64 -8.78 -5.62
C GLN A 83 12.73 -10.28 -5.29
N ALA A 84 11.64 -10.90 -4.83
CA ALA A 84 11.58 -12.32 -4.49
C ALA A 84 11.34 -13.24 -5.71
N ALA A 85 11.13 -12.69 -6.91
CA ALA A 85 11.02 -13.47 -8.13
C ALA A 85 12.34 -14.25 -8.37
N PRO A 86 12.30 -15.59 -8.54
CA PRO A 86 13.51 -16.36 -8.73
C PRO A 86 14.20 -15.90 -10.01
N ALA A 87 15.47 -15.48 -9.89
CA ALA A 87 16.31 -15.23 -11.05
C ALA A 87 16.40 -16.53 -11.85
N VAL A 88 15.68 -16.59 -12.98
CA VAL A 88 15.91 -17.65 -13.96
C VAL A 88 17.38 -17.58 -14.37
N PRO A 89 18.20 -18.61 -14.13
CA PRO A 89 19.59 -18.56 -14.54
C PRO A 89 19.61 -18.50 -16.06
N ALA A 90 20.24 -17.45 -16.61
CA ALA A 90 20.61 -17.43 -18.01
C ALA A 90 21.49 -18.66 -18.26
N ARG A 91 20.93 -19.67 -18.94
CA ARG A 91 21.64 -20.91 -19.28
C ARG A 91 22.77 -20.56 -20.25
N ALA A 92 23.95 -20.28 -19.71
CA ALA A 92 25.20 -20.42 -20.44
C ALA A 92 25.41 -21.92 -20.69
N GLY A 93 25.14 -22.37 -21.91
CA GLY A 93 25.30 -23.78 -22.28
C GLY A 93 24.40 -24.16 -23.44
N THR A 94 24.96 -24.05 -24.64
CA THR A 94 24.47 -24.77 -25.82
C THR A 94 24.52 -26.27 -25.52
N ALA A 95 23.35 -26.87 -25.26
CA ALA A 95 23.16 -28.31 -25.30
C ALA A 95 21.90 -28.60 -26.14
N PRO A 96 21.97 -29.51 -27.12
CA PRO A 96 20.91 -29.71 -28.10
C PRO A 96 19.78 -30.50 -27.43
N TYR A 97 18.60 -29.90 -27.33
CA TYR A 97 17.40 -30.68 -27.04
C TYR A 97 16.91 -31.32 -28.34
N PRO A 98 16.51 -32.61 -28.32
CA PRO A 98 15.80 -33.22 -29.45
C PRO A 98 14.44 -32.53 -29.62
N ASP A 99 14.11 -32.23 -30.88
CA ASP A 99 12.89 -31.58 -31.30
C ASP A 99 11.67 -32.42 -30.89
N LEU A 100 10.92 -31.93 -29.89
CA LEU A 100 9.63 -32.49 -29.53
C LEU A 100 8.56 -31.70 -30.29
N PRO A 101 7.73 -32.34 -31.13
CA PRO A 101 6.70 -31.64 -31.89
C PRO A 101 5.67 -31.05 -30.94
N MET A 102 5.61 -29.71 -30.90
CA MET A 102 4.56 -28.98 -30.20
C MET A 102 3.22 -29.23 -30.91
N PRO A 103 2.14 -29.61 -30.19
CA PRO A 103 0.84 -29.76 -30.82
C PRO A 103 0.34 -28.40 -31.29
N SER A 104 0.17 -28.26 -32.61
CA SER A 104 -0.42 -27.08 -33.24
C SER A 104 -1.82 -26.85 -32.69
N ARG A 105 -1.98 -25.75 -31.94
CA ARG A 105 -3.27 -25.22 -31.52
C ARG A 105 -4.03 -24.76 -32.76
N HIS A 106 -4.76 -25.68 -33.39
CA HIS A 106 -5.62 -25.39 -34.52
C HIS A 106 -6.74 -24.45 -34.04
N SER A 107 -6.72 -23.24 -34.59
CA SER A 107 -7.83 -22.29 -34.49
C SER A 107 -9.00 -22.82 -35.31
N TYR A 108 -10.19 -22.78 -34.72
CA TYR A 108 -11.46 -23.21 -35.29
C TYR A 108 -11.72 -22.65 -36.69
N TYR A 109 -12.08 -23.53 -37.64
CA TYR A 109 -13.35 -23.53 -38.39
C TYR A 109 -13.64 -24.95 -38.88
#